data_AF-A0A7R9B8Q8-F1
#
_entry.id   AF-A0A7R9B8Q8-F1
#
_cell.length_a   1.000
_cell.length_b   1.000
_cell.length_c   1.000
_cell.angle_alpha   90.00
_cell.angle_beta   90.00
_cell.angle_gamma   90.00
#
_symmetry.space_group_name_H-M   'P 1'
#
loop_
_entity.id
_entity.type
_entity.pdbx_description
1 polymer ?
#
loop_
_entity_poly.entity_id
_entity_poly.type
_entity_poly.pdbx_seq_one_letter_code
_entity_poly.pdbx_strand_id
1 'polypeptide(L)'
;SPFLTGIDPRLWKQAQEDNPDRDRYVPVPIIGFGELCWRLRCQENETRLHQAFLDKVSDDITELQRRLATTKSKTAEYRRKFVELEHRLLKLLVKQEVSRKLGLALTPEEEELRSKLEALYSKINAPTQFKGQLSELLSQIRMVKQEVAQKEVETYNMDEIVQDEVRQYLAMEQNGMAQLINIIQADMADLTTIKNGMMRINTCALVAVTERPGCQHVKVYVLQDSSLATATTNLLLTEESQSEMTCDVMCVMCVMCVMCHHSSCSQKKASLR
;
A
#
# COMPACT_ATOMS: atom_id res chain seq x y z
N SER A 1 30.49 -47.01 -27.20
CA SER A 1 29.18 -47.15 -26.52
C SER A 1 28.31 -48.12 -27.32
N PRO A 2 27.68 -49.12 -26.71
CA PRO A 2 27.00 -50.22 -27.42
C PRO A 2 25.75 -49.80 -28.22
N PHE A 3 25.28 -48.55 -28.05
CA PHE A 3 24.06 -48.00 -28.68
C PHE A 3 24.22 -47.54 -30.14
N LEU A 4 25.44 -47.51 -30.68
CA LEU A 4 25.71 -47.02 -32.05
C LEU A 4 26.01 -48.14 -33.04
N THR A 5 25.86 -49.40 -32.63
CA THR A 5 26.24 -50.55 -33.44
C THR A 5 25.26 -50.72 -34.60
N GLY A 6 25.66 -50.30 -35.81
CA GLY A 6 24.86 -50.43 -37.03
C GLY A 6 24.20 -49.14 -37.54
N ILE A 7 24.46 -47.97 -36.95
CA ILE A 7 23.93 -46.69 -37.40
C ILE A 7 24.99 -45.93 -38.21
N ASP A 8 24.61 -45.42 -39.40
CA ASP A 8 25.52 -44.62 -40.24
C ASP A 8 26.00 -43.36 -39.47
N PRO A 9 27.33 -43.16 -39.33
CA PRO A 9 27.90 -41.96 -38.71
C PRO A 9 27.41 -40.64 -39.30
N ARG A 10 27.04 -40.62 -40.60
CA ARG A 10 26.48 -39.42 -41.25
C ARG A 10 25.08 -39.10 -40.75
N LEU A 11 24.21 -40.12 -40.66
CA LEU A 11 22.85 -39.99 -40.15
C LEU A 11 22.84 -39.56 -38.68
N TRP A 12 23.78 -40.07 -37.88
CA TRP A 12 23.93 -39.68 -36.49
C TRP A 12 24.34 -38.20 -36.33
N LYS A 13 25.29 -37.72 -37.14
CA LYS A 13 25.67 -36.29 -37.14
C LYS A 13 24.51 -35.40 -37.56
N GLN A 14 23.78 -35.80 -38.60
CA GLN A 14 22.58 -35.08 -39.04
C GLN A 14 21.54 -34.99 -37.91
N ALA A 15 21.26 -36.08 -37.21
CA ALA A 15 20.32 -36.07 -36.08
C ALA A 15 20.77 -35.20 -34.89
N GLN A 16 22.09 -35.03 -34.69
CA GLN A 16 22.62 -34.07 -33.73
C GLN A 16 22.45 -32.62 -34.21
N GLU A 17 22.62 -32.38 -35.51
CA GLU A 17 22.44 -31.05 -36.11
C GLU A 17 20.98 -30.61 -36.06
N ASP A 18 20.05 -31.54 -36.34
CA ASP A 18 18.59 -31.35 -36.37
C ASP A 18 17.93 -31.41 -34.98
N ASN A 19 18.70 -31.54 -33.91
CA ASN A 19 18.17 -31.56 -32.55
C ASN A 19 17.59 -30.18 -32.16
N PRO A 20 16.31 -30.07 -31.78
CA PRO A 20 15.68 -28.79 -31.44
C PRO A 20 16.26 -28.10 -30.19
N ASP A 21 16.83 -28.86 -29.26
CA ASP A 21 17.49 -28.31 -28.07
C ASP A 21 18.69 -29.19 -27.69
N ARG A 22 19.90 -28.67 -27.97
CA ARG A 22 21.17 -29.38 -27.80
C ARG A 22 21.60 -29.52 -26.33
N ASP A 23 21.07 -28.68 -25.45
CA ASP A 23 21.42 -28.72 -24.03
C ASP A 23 20.51 -29.69 -23.26
N ARG A 24 19.28 -29.89 -23.74
CA ARG A 24 18.27 -30.72 -23.06
C ARG A 24 18.06 -32.09 -23.67
N TYR A 25 18.29 -32.26 -24.97
CA TYR A 25 18.02 -33.51 -25.67
C TYR A 25 19.28 -34.12 -26.29
N VAL A 26 19.28 -35.45 -26.39
CA VAL A 26 20.29 -36.21 -27.14
C VAL A 26 19.56 -37.12 -28.13
N PRO A 27 20.04 -37.26 -29.37
CA PRO A 27 19.47 -38.22 -30.30
C PRO A 27 19.55 -39.63 -29.73
N VAL A 28 18.43 -40.35 -29.75
CA VAL A 28 18.37 -41.77 -29.37
C VAL A 28 17.78 -42.51 -30.56
N PRO A 29 18.44 -43.54 -31.10
CA PRO A 29 17.93 -44.28 -32.23
C PRO A 29 16.66 -45.06 -31.87
N ILE A 30 15.86 -45.37 -32.87
CA ILE A 30 14.69 -46.26 -32.77
C ILE A 30 14.81 -47.28 -33.89
N ILE A 31 14.99 -48.54 -33.56
CA ILE A 31 15.20 -49.62 -34.52
C ILE A 31 14.00 -50.58 -34.48
N GLY A 32 13.21 -50.57 -35.56
CA GLY A 32 12.06 -51.46 -35.74
C GLY A 32 10.83 -51.08 -34.90
N PHE A 33 9.76 -51.86 -35.07
CA PHE A 33 8.47 -51.60 -34.42
C PHE A 33 8.49 -51.84 -32.90
N GLY A 34 9.38 -52.71 -32.40
CA GLY A 34 9.48 -53.00 -30.97
C GLY A 34 9.88 -51.78 -30.13
N GLU A 35 10.91 -51.05 -30.55
CA GLU A 35 11.35 -49.82 -29.86
C GLU A 35 10.36 -48.67 -30.03
N LEU A 36 9.68 -48.60 -31.18
CA LEU A 36 8.60 -47.62 -31.39
C LEU A 36 7.43 -47.85 -30.43
N CYS A 37 6.98 -49.10 -30.28
CA CYS A 37 5.96 -49.48 -29.29
C CYS A 37 6.41 -49.19 -27.85
N TRP A 38 7.69 -49.42 -27.53
CA TRP A 38 8.23 -49.07 -26.22
C TRP A 38 8.15 -47.55 -25.96
N ARG A 39 8.53 -46.71 -26.93
CA ARG A 39 8.40 -45.25 -26.80
C ARG A 39 6.97 -44.79 -26.65
N LEU A 40 6.02 -45.39 -27.38
CA LEU A 40 4.61 -45.07 -27.23
C LEU A 40 4.12 -45.33 -25.80
N ARG A 41 4.51 -46.46 -25.21
CA ARG A 41 4.20 -46.77 -23.80
C ARG A 41 4.84 -45.77 -22.82
N CYS A 42 6.07 -45.34 -23.08
CA CYS A 42 6.70 -44.29 -22.29
C CYS A 42 5.93 -42.97 -22.38
N GLN A 43 5.49 -42.57 -23.58
CA GLN A 43 4.68 -41.35 -23.78
C GLN A 43 3.32 -41.45 -23.07
N GLU A 44 2.65 -42.60 -23.14
CA GLU A 44 1.40 -42.84 -22.40
C GLU A 44 1.61 -42.70 -20.88
N ASN A 45 2.71 -43.26 -20.36
CA ASN A 45 3.05 -43.15 -18.94
C ASN A 45 3.34 -41.69 -18.52
N GLU A 46 4.17 -40.96 -19.28
CA GLU A 46 4.48 -39.56 -19.01
C GLU A 46 3.22 -38.68 -19.11
N THR A 47 2.37 -38.90 -20.12
CA THR A 47 1.11 -38.17 -20.27
C THR A 47 0.21 -38.41 -19.06
N ARG A 48 0.13 -39.65 -18.57
CA ARG A 48 -0.63 -39.98 -17.37
C ARG A 48 -0.06 -39.28 -16.12
N LEU A 49 1.26 -39.17 -15.98
CA LEU A 49 1.88 -38.44 -14.87
C LEU A 49 1.59 -36.94 -14.95
N HIS A 50 1.68 -36.35 -16.14
CA HIS A 50 1.31 -34.95 -16.36
C HIS A 50 -0.16 -34.68 -16.04
N GLN A 51 -1.08 -35.56 -16.46
CA GLN A 51 -2.49 -35.42 -16.12
C GLN A 51 -2.71 -35.46 -14.60
N ALA A 52 -2.12 -36.43 -13.90
CA ALA A 52 -2.24 -36.52 -12.45
C ALA A 52 -1.68 -35.27 -11.72
N PHE A 53 -0.63 -34.66 -12.27
CA PHE A 53 -0.10 -33.40 -11.75
C PHE A 53 -1.06 -32.24 -12.00
N LEU A 54 -1.65 -32.13 -13.20
CA LEU A 54 -2.65 -31.10 -13.51
C LEU A 54 -3.88 -31.24 -12.61
N ASP A 55 -4.35 -32.46 -12.37
CA ASP A 55 -5.48 -32.74 -11.47
C ASP A 55 -5.16 -32.25 -10.05
N LYS A 56 -3.95 -32.55 -9.55
CA LYS A 56 -3.50 -32.05 -8.24
C LYS A 56 -3.46 -30.51 -8.17
N VAL A 57 -2.92 -29.86 -9.21
CA VAL A 57 -2.86 -28.39 -9.26
C VAL A 57 -4.28 -27.80 -9.30
N SER A 58 -5.19 -28.42 -10.03
CA SER A 58 -6.61 -28.04 -10.04
C SER A 58 -7.22 -28.15 -8.64
N ASP A 59 -7.00 -29.27 -7.94
CA ASP A 59 -7.48 -29.46 -6.57
C ASP A 59 -6.92 -28.39 -5.62
N ASP A 60 -5.61 -28.09 -5.72
CA ASP A 60 -4.98 -27.03 -4.92
C ASP A 60 -5.60 -25.65 -5.20
N ILE A 61 -5.91 -25.33 -6.47
CA ILE A 61 -6.59 -24.09 -6.86
C ILE A 61 -8.00 -24.02 -6.24
N THR A 62 -8.78 -25.10 -6.31
CA THR A 62 -10.13 -25.13 -5.74
C THR A 62 -10.12 -24.96 -4.23
N GLU A 63 -9.17 -25.59 -3.53
CA GLU A 63 -8.98 -25.44 -2.09
C GLU A 63 -8.57 -24.01 -1.72
N LEU A 64 -7.65 -23.39 -2.49
CA LEU A 64 -7.29 -21.99 -2.31
C LEU A 64 -8.48 -21.04 -2.51
N GLN A 65 -9.33 -21.28 -3.52
CA GLN A 65 -10.55 -20.51 -3.74
C GLN A 65 -11.52 -20.64 -2.56
N ARG A 66 -11.69 -21.86 -2.01
CA ARG A 66 -12.52 -22.10 -0.81
C ARG A 66 -11.98 -21.36 0.42
N ARG A 67 -10.66 -21.37 0.61
CA ARG A 67 -10.00 -20.60 1.68
C ARG A 67 -10.19 -19.09 1.50
N LEU A 68 -10.05 -18.59 0.27
CA LEU A 68 -10.27 -17.18 -0.04
C LEU A 68 -11.70 -16.74 0.31
N ALA A 69 -12.71 -17.53 -0.06
CA ALA A 69 -14.11 -17.25 0.29
C ALA A 69 -14.33 -17.20 1.81
N THR A 70 -13.72 -18.15 2.53
CA THR A 70 -13.78 -18.21 4.01
C THR A 70 -13.12 -17.00 4.64
N THR A 71 -11.91 -16.64 4.20
CA THR A 71 -11.17 -15.48 4.70
C THR A 71 -11.92 -14.19 4.41
N LYS A 72 -12.48 -14.03 3.21
CA LYS A 72 -13.32 -12.86 2.85
C LYS A 72 -14.52 -12.71 3.79
N SER A 73 -15.19 -13.81 4.11
CA SER A 73 -16.29 -13.81 5.08
C SER A 73 -15.83 -13.39 6.48
N LYS A 74 -14.73 -13.97 6.97
CA LYS A 74 -14.13 -13.60 8.27
C LYS A 74 -13.70 -12.13 8.33
N THR A 75 -13.11 -11.60 7.26
CA THR A 75 -12.75 -10.18 7.17
C THR A 75 -13.99 -9.29 7.29
N ALA A 76 -15.09 -9.65 6.63
CA ALA A 76 -16.34 -8.91 6.76
C ALA A 76 -16.92 -8.98 8.18
N GLU A 77 -16.84 -10.15 8.83
CA GLU A 77 -17.24 -10.33 10.23
C GLU A 77 -16.40 -9.47 11.18
N TYR A 78 -15.07 -9.49 11.04
CA TYR A 78 -14.17 -8.68 11.86
C TYR A 78 -14.38 -7.18 11.65
N ARG A 79 -14.68 -6.73 10.42
CA ARG A 79 -15.05 -5.33 10.17
C ARG A 79 -16.32 -4.93 10.93
N ARG A 80 -17.34 -5.80 10.99
CA ARG A 80 -18.56 -5.53 11.77
C ARG A 80 -18.27 -5.48 13.28
N LYS A 81 -17.52 -6.45 13.81
CA LYS A 81 -17.10 -6.49 15.21
C LYS A 81 -16.27 -5.28 15.61
N PHE A 82 -15.39 -4.83 14.72
CA PHE A 82 -14.56 -3.65 14.94
C PHE A 82 -15.42 -2.39 15.15
N VAL A 83 -16.37 -2.13 14.25
CA VAL A 83 -17.30 -0.98 14.36
C VAL A 83 -18.16 -1.08 15.63
N GLU A 84 -18.59 -2.28 16.01
CA GLU A 84 -19.33 -2.49 17.26
C GLU A 84 -18.47 -2.15 18.50
N LEU A 85 -17.24 -2.65 18.55
CA LEU A 85 -16.30 -2.40 19.64
C LEU A 85 -15.89 -0.92 19.71
N GLU A 86 -15.64 -0.28 18.57
CA GLU A 86 -15.37 1.15 18.47
C GLU A 86 -16.52 1.97 19.08
N HIS A 87 -17.77 1.64 18.73
CA HIS A 87 -18.94 2.30 19.28
C HIS A 87 -19.10 2.05 20.80
N ARG A 88 -18.81 0.83 21.28
CA ARG A 88 -18.81 0.50 22.72
C ARG A 88 -17.73 1.26 23.47
N LEU A 89 -16.53 1.34 22.91
CA LEU A 89 -15.42 2.10 23.47
C LEU A 89 -15.77 3.58 23.56
N LEU A 90 -16.32 4.17 22.49
CA LEU A 90 -16.78 5.55 22.50
C LEU A 90 -17.81 5.80 23.61
N LYS A 91 -18.80 4.91 23.78
CA LYS A 91 -19.78 4.99 24.88
C LYS A 91 -19.14 4.96 26.26
N LEU A 92 -18.12 4.12 26.46
CA LEU A 92 -17.40 4.05 27.74
C LEU A 92 -16.59 5.32 27.99
N LEU A 93 -15.87 5.81 26.98
CA LEU A 93 -15.11 7.06 27.06
C LEU A 93 -16.02 8.24 27.40
N VAL A 94 -17.19 8.35 26.76
CA VAL A 94 -18.18 9.39 27.07
C VAL A 94 -18.64 9.28 28.52
N LYS A 95 -19.00 8.07 28.98
CA LYS A 95 -19.42 7.87 30.38
C LYS A 95 -18.32 8.24 31.37
N GLN A 96 -17.08 7.83 31.10
CA GLN A 96 -15.93 8.14 31.94
C GLN A 96 -15.67 9.64 31.99
N GLU A 97 -15.71 10.32 30.84
CA GLU A 97 -15.45 11.75 30.76
C GLU A 97 -16.53 12.56 31.48
N VAL A 98 -17.80 12.18 31.29
CA VAL A 98 -18.93 12.76 32.04
C VAL A 98 -18.70 12.56 33.53
N SER A 99 -18.52 11.32 34.00
CA SER A 99 -18.33 11.01 35.43
C SER A 99 -17.14 11.74 36.06
N ARG A 100 -16.03 11.90 35.34
CA ARG A 100 -14.83 12.61 35.83
C ARG A 100 -15.03 14.11 35.96
N LYS A 101 -15.81 14.72 35.05
CA LYS A 101 -16.01 16.17 34.98
C LYS A 101 -17.35 16.65 35.53
N LEU A 102 -18.11 15.78 36.19
CA LEU A 102 -19.35 16.18 36.86
C LEU A 102 -19.09 17.33 37.84
N GLY A 103 -19.83 18.43 37.69
CA GLY A 103 -19.75 19.60 38.57
C GLY A 103 -18.63 20.59 38.25
N LEU A 104 -17.82 20.34 37.21
CA LEU A 104 -16.88 21.34 36.69
C LEU A 104 -17.58 22.25 35.68
N ALA A 105 -17.10 23.49 35.55
CA ALA A 105 -17.53 24.39 34.50
C ALA A 105 -17.08 23.86 33.12
N LEU A 106 -17.88 24.14 32.09
CA LEU A 106 -17.56 23.73 30.73
C LEU A 106 -16.25 24.39 30.27
N THR A 107 -15.37 23.59 29.71
CA THR A 107 -14.11 24.08 29.13
C THR A 107 -14.35 24.67 27.73
N PRO A 108 -13.54 25.63 27.27
CA PRO A 108 -13.72 26.22 25.94
C PRO A 108 -13.58 25.18 24.81
N GLU A 109 -12.75 24.14 25.00
CA GLU A 109 -12.61 23.04 24.04
C GLU A 109 -13.89 22.17 23.93
N GLU A 110 -14.59 21.96 25.05
CA GLU A 110 -15.87 21.25 25.07
C GLU A 110 -16.98 22.03 24.38
N GLU A 111 -16.99 23.36 24.54
CA GLU A 111 -17.94 24.23 23.85
C GLU A 111 -17.69 24.24 22.33
N GLU A 112 -16.43 24.23 21.90
CA GLU A 112 -16.09 24.09 20.48
C GLU A 112 -16.58 22.75 19.90
N LEU A 113 -16.37 21.64 20.64
CA LEU A 113 -16.85 20.32 20.24
C LEU A 113 -18.38 20.29 20.18
N ARG A 114 -19.06 20.89 21.15
CA ARG A 114 -20.51 21.03 21.19
C ARG A 114 -21.02 21.76 19.96
N SER A 115 -20.45 22.92 19.64
CA SER A 115 -20.82 23.71 18.47
C SER A 115 -20.69 22.90 17.16
N LYS A 116 -19.59 22.15 17.01
CA LYS A 116 -19.39 21.25 15.86
C LYS A 116 -20.47 20.16 15.78
N LEU A 117 -20.83 19.54 16.92
CA LEU A 117 -21.85 18.49 16.97
C LEU A 117 -23.25 19.03 16.66
N GLU A 118 -23.60 20.22 17.16
CA GLU A 118 -24.88 20.88 16.85
C GLU A 118 -24.97 21.28 15.36
N ALA A 119 -23.87 21.76 14.78
CA ALA A 119 -23.78 22.04 13.35
C ALA A 119 -23.95 20.78 12.49
N LEU A 120 -23.41 19.63 12.92
CA LEU A 120 -23.61 18.35 12.24
C LEU A 120 -25.05 17.84 12.41
N TYR A 121 -25.60 17.94 13.62
CA TYR A 121 -26.96 17.49 13.93
C TYR A 121 -28.01 18.27 13.13
N SER A 122 -27.86 19.59 13.03
CA SER A 122 -28.76 20.44 12.25
C SER A 122 -28.70 20.12 10.75
N LYS A 123 -27.50 19.88 10.19
CA LYS A 123 -27.34 19.44 8.79
C LYS A 123 -28.05 18.11 8.52
N ILE A 124 -27.91 17.12 9.41
CA ILE A 124 -28.54 15.79 9.24
C ILE A 124 -30.06 15.87 9.36
N ASN A 125 -30.59 16.71 10.25
CA ASN A 125 -32.03 16.83 10.49
C ASN A 125 -32.74 17.85 9.60
N ALA A 126 -32.00 18.61 8.78
CA ALA A 126 -32.60 19.50 7.80
C ALA A 126 -33.51 18.70 6.84
N PRO A 127 -34.84 18.96 6.82
CA PRO A 127 -35.81 18.08 6.18
C PRO A 127 -35.61 17.96 4.66
N THR A 128 -35.05 18.97 4.00
CA THR A 128 -34.88 19.03 2.54
C THR A 128 -33.49 18.63 2.04
N GLN A 129 -32.51 18.40 2.93
CA GLN A 129 -31.17 18.00 2.49
C GLN A 129 -31.07 16.48 2.36
N PHE A 130 -30.57 15.79 3.37
CA PHE A 130 -30.26 14.36 3.23
C PHE A 130 -31.50 13.46 3.10
N LYS A 131 -32.51 13.65 3.95
CA LYS A 131 -33.71 12.79 3.95
C LYS A 131 -34.58 13.01 2.71
N GLY A 132 -34.73 14.26 2.27
CA GLY A 132 -35.43 14.62 1.04
C GLY A 132 -34.75 14.05 -0.20
N GLN A 133 -33.45 14.31 -0.37
CA GLN A 133 -32.66 13.80 -1.50
C GLN A 133 -32.61 12.27 -1.55
N LEU A 134 -32.49 11.59 -0.40
CA LEU A 134 -32.55 10.13 -0.33
C LEU A 134 -33.91 9.61 -0.79
N SER A 135 -35.00 10.24 -0.34
CA SER A 135 -36.36 9.82 -0.70
C SER A 135 -36.62 10.04 -2.19
N GLU A 136 -36.14 11.15 -2.74
CA GLU A 136 -36.20 11.45 -4.17
C GLU A 136 -35.41 10.42 -4.98
N LEU A 137 -34.15 10.16 -4.62
CA LEU A 137 -33.30 9.18 -5.32
C LEU A 137 -33.91 7.77 -5.27
N LEU A 138 -34.47 7.37 -4.12
CA LEU A 138 -35.17 6.10 -3.99
C LEU A 138 -36.42 6.04 -4.88
N SER A 139 -37.14 7.15 -5.02
CA SER A 139 -38.27 7.24 -5.94
C SER A 139 -37.81 7.09 -7.40
N GLN A 140 -36.75 7.80 -7.80
CA GLN A 140 -36.17 7.71 -9.14
C GLN A 140 -35.70 6.28 -9.45
N ILE A 141 -35.01 5.61 -8.52
CA ILE A 141 -34.58 4.21 -8.69
C ILE A 141 -35.79 3.29 -8.89
N ARG A 142 -36.89 3.50 -8.15
CA ARG A 142 -38.11 2.71 -8.32
C ARG A 142 -38.74 2.94 -9.70
N MET A 143 -38.80 4.18 -10.15
CA MET A 143 -39.32 4.52 -11.48
C MET A 143 -38.48 3.89 -12.60
N VAL A 144 -37.15 4.02 -12.55
CA VAL A 144 -36.24 3.42 -13.54
C VAL A 144 -36.41 1.89 -13.57
N LYS A 145 -36.53 1.23 -12.41
CA LYS A 145 -36.78 -0.21 -12.37
C LYS A 145 -38.10 -0.60 -13.03
N GLN A 146 -39.14 0.19 -12.85
CA GLN A 146 -40.44 -0.04 -13.49
C GLN A 146 -40.36 0.18 -15.00
N GLU A 147 -39.69 1.23 -15.46
CA GLU A 147 -39.46 1.49 -16.89
C GLU A 147 -38.64 0.39 -17.56
N VAL A 148 -37.58 -0.09 -16.91
CA VAL A 148 -36.76 -1.21 -17.39
C VAL A 148 -37.56 -2.51 -17.43
N ALA A 149 -38.46 -2.75 -16.48
CA ALA A 149 -39.34 -3.92 -16.49
C ALA A 149 -40.43 -3.87 -17.57
N GLN A 150 -40.82 -2.66 -18.00
CA GLN A 150 -41.83 -2.46 -19.04
C GLN A 150 -41.25 -2.43 -20.46
N LYS A 151 -39.96 -2.10 -20.62
CA LYS A 151 -39.27 -2.28 -21.90
C LYS A 151 -39.08 -3.78 -22.16
N GLU A 152 -39.66 -4.28 -23.25
CA GLU A 152 -39.19 -5.55 -23.82
C GLU A 152 -37.70 -5.37 -24.12
N VAL A 153 -36.87 -6.11 -23.38
CA VAL A 153 -35.43 -6.13 -23.60
C VAL A 153 -35.23 -6.77 -24.97
N GLU A 154 -34.97 -5.96 -26.00
CA GLU A 154 -34.27 -6.44 -27.20
C GLU A 154 -32.99 -7.10 -26.69
N THR A 155 -33.02 -8.42 -26.61
CA THR A 155 -31.88 -9.18 -26.11
C THR A 155 -30.87 -9.17 -27.23
N TYR A 156 -30.01 -8.15 -27.25
CA TYR A 156 -28.82 -8.11 -28.07
C TYR A 156 -27.94 -9.28 -27.62
N ASN A 157 -28.13 -10.42 -28.26
CA ASN A 157 -27.28 -11.59 -28.05
C ASN A 157 -26.00 -11.35 -28.84
N MET A 158 -24.98 -10.85 -28.15
CA MET A 158 -23.63 -10.72 -28.71
C MET A 158 -23.06 -12.11 -28.97
N ASP A 159 -22.42 -12.31 -30.11
CA ASP A 159 -21.76 -13.58 -30.44
C ASP A 159 -20.66 -13.91 -29.40
N GLU A 160 -20.55 -15.18 -29.02
CA GLU A 160 -19.70 -15.64 -27.90
C GLU A 160 -18.22 -15.35 -28.16
N ILE A 161 -17.79 -15.42 -29.42
CA ILE A 161 -16.42 -15.09 -29.85
C ILE A 161 -16.10 -13.62 -29.58
N VAL A 162 -17.01 -12.71 -29.94
CA VAL A 162 -16.82 -11.27 -29.72
C VAL A 162 -16.84 -10.95 -28.23
N GLN A 163 -17.63 -11.68 -27.43
CA GLN A 163 -17.61 -11.52 -25.97
C GLN A 163 -16.25 -11.89 -25.37
N ASP A 164 -15.62 -12.96 -25.85
CA ASP A 164 -14.30 -13.38 -25.38
C ASP A 164 -13.19 -12.42 -25.81
N GLU A 165 -13.24 -11.88 -27.04
CA GLU A 165 -12.33 -10.83 -27.48
C GLU A 165 -12.45 -9.56 -26.63
N VAL A 166 -13.67 -9.11 -26.36
CA VAL A 166 -13.93 -7.96 -25.48
C VAL A 166 -13.43 -8.24 -24.07
N ARG A 167 -13.66 -9.44 -23.54
CA ARG A 167 -13.14 -9.85 -22.22
C ARG A 167 -11.62 -9.81 -22.18
N GLN A 168 -10.95 -10.31 -23.21
CA GLN A 168 -9.49 -10.30 -23.30
C GLN A 168 -8.95 -8.86 -23.35
N TYR A 169 -9.55 -8.00 -24.17
CA TYR A 169 -9.17 -6.60 -24.27
C TYR A 169 -9.36 -5.87 -22.92
N LEU A 170 -10.50 -6.06 -22.27
CA LEU A 170 -10.78 -5.47 -20.95
C LEU A 170 -9.80 -5.99 -19.88
N ALA A 171 -9.41 -7.26 -19.92
CA ALA A 171 -8.42 -7.81 -19.01
C ALA A 171 -7.04 -7.17 -19.23
N MET A 172 -6.65 -6.95 -20.48
CA MET A 172 -5.41 -6.26 -20.82
C MET A 172 -5.40 -4.81 -20.32
N GLU A 173 -6.47 -4.05 -20.58
CA GLU A 173 -6.64 -2.68 -20.09
C GLU A 173 -6.63 -2.62 -18.55
N GLN A 174 -7.32 -3.54 -17.88
CA GLN A 174 -7.34 -3.61 -16.42
C GLN A 174 -5.94 -3.87 -15.84
N ASN A 175 -5.16 -4.75 -16.47
CA ASN A 175 -3.78 -5.01 -16.08
C ASN A 175 -2.87 -3.79 -16.32
N GLY A 176 -3.04 -3.10 -17.45
CA GLY A 176 -2.33 -1.86 -17.74
C GLY A 176 -2.61 -0.77 -16.71
N MET A 177 -3.88 -0.54 -16.39
CA MET A 177 -4.29 0.40 -15.34
C MET A 177 -3.73 0.02 -13.97
N ALA A 178 -3.73 -1.28 -13.60
CA ALA A 178 -3.16 -1.73 -12.33
C ALA A 178 -1.65 -1.45 -12.24
N GLN A 179 -0.91 -1.63 -13.33
CA GLN A 179 0.51 -1.29 -13.38
C GLN A 179 0.75 0.21 -13.24
N LEU A 180 -0.03 1.05 -13.94
CA LEU A 180 0.05 2.50 -13.81
C LEU A 180 -0.24 2.96 -12.37
N ILE A 181 -1.24 2.37 -11.71
CA ILE A 181 -1.53 2.66 -10.30
C ILE A 181 -0.33 2.32 -9.41
N ASN A 182 0.32 1.17 -9.63
CA ASN A 182 1.49 0.78 -8.85
C ASN A 182 2.68 1.73 -9.06
N ILE A 183 2.91 2.18 -10.30
CA ILE A 183 3.95 3.16 -10.61
C ILE A 183 3.65 4.48 -9.90
N ILE A 184 2.43 5.01 -10.01
CA ILE A 184 2.03 6.25 -9.35
C ILE A 184 2.17 6.13 -7.83
N GLN A 185 1.81 4.99 -7.24
CA GLN A 185 1.97 4.77 -5.80
C GLN A 185 3.43 4.74 -5.38
N ALA A 186 4.31 4.11 -6.18
CA ALA A 186 5.75 4.11 -5.95
C ALA A 186 6.33 5.53 -6.08
N ASP A 187 5.99 6.24 -7.15
CA ASP A 187 6.43 7.63 -7.38
C ASP A 187 5.97 8.55 -6.25
N MET A 188 4.73 8.40 -5.77
CA MET A 188 4.24 9.17 -4.62
C MET A 188 5.03 8.85 -3.35
N ALA A 189 5.40 7.59 -3.11
CA ALA A 189 6.24 7.22 -1.98
C ALA A 189 7.66 7.83 -2.11
N ASP A 190 8.23 7.81 -3.30
CA ASP A 190 9.54 8.40 -3.58
C ASP A 190 9.53 9.92 -3.39
N LEU A 191 8.49 10.60 -3.88
CA LEU A 191 8.30 12.05 -3.66
C LEU A 191 8.17 12.38 -2.17
N THR A 192 7.48 11.57 -1.38
CA THR A 192 7.45 11.78 0.08
C THR A 192 8.82 11.59 0.72
N THR A 193 9.61 10.64 0.24
CA THR A 193 10.99 10.41 0.70
C THR A 193 11.89 11.58 0.35
N ILE A 194 11.81 12.09 -0.87
CA ILE A 194 12.55 13.28 -1.31
C ILE A 194 12.15 14.49 -0.49
N LYS A 195 10.85 14.74 -0.30
CA LYS A 195 10.34 15.84 0.53
C LYS A 195 10.91 15.76 1.95
N ASN A 196 10.87 14.58 2.56
CA ASN A 196 11.41 14.36 3.90
C ASN A 196 12.94 14.53 3.94
N GLY A 197 13.66 14.07 2.91
CA GLY A 197 15.09 14.28 2.75
C GLY A 197 15.47 15.76 2.64
N MET A 198 14.75 16.53 1.82
CA MET A 198 14.94 17.97 1.67
C MET A 198 14.70 18.73 2.98
N MET A 199 13.65 18.36 3.74
CA MET A 199 13.41 18.94 5.08
C MET A 199 14.60 18.68 6.03
N ARG A 200 15.23 17.50 5.95
CA ARG A 200 16.40 17.15 6.76
C ARG A 200 17.67 17.89 6.35
N ILE A 201 17.87 18.10 5.05
CA ILE A 201 19.00 18.88 4.53
C ILE A 201 18.84 20.36 4.91
N ASN A 202 17.66 20.95 4.77
CA ASN A 202 17.41 22.34 5.18
C ASN A 202 17.57 22.56 6.69
N THR A 203 17.19 21.57 7.51
CA THR A 203 17.42 21.62 8.95
C THR A 203 18.89 21.38 9.34
N CYS A 204 19.66 20.60 8.57
CA CYS A 204 21.10 20.42 8.80
C CYS A 204 21.96 21.58 8.26
N ALA A 205 21.57 22.24 7.17
CA ALA A 205 22.32 23.34 6.57
C ALA A 205 22.38 24.59 7.47
N LEU A 206 21.39 24.78 8.34
CA LEU A 206 21.40 25.82 9.38
C LEU A 206 22.43 25.57 10.51
N VAL A 207 23.14 24.43 10.50
CA VAL A 207 24.10 24.03 11.55
C VAL A 207 25.58 24.18 11.11
N ALA A 208 25.87 24.72 9.92
CA ALA A 208 27.25 24.89 9.45
C ALA A 208 27.94 26.16 10.00
N VAL A 209 29.08 25.94 10.67
CA VAL A 209 29.92 26.86 11.45
C VAL A 209 30.59 27.94 10.59
N THR A 210 30.62 29.19 11.08
CA THR A 210 31.59 30.20 10.61
C THR A 210 32.87 30.09 11.45
N GLU A 211 33.97 29.63 10.85
CA GLU A 211 35.29 29.70 11.48
C GLU A 211 35.84 31.13 11.38
N ARG A 212 36.07 31.80 12.52
CA ARG A 212 37.04 32.90 12.59
C ARG A 212 38.42 32.33 12.93
N PRO A 213 39.50 32.75 12.26
CA PRO A 213 40.84 32.25 12.55
C PRO A 213 41.30 32.80 13.91
N GLY A 214 41.43 31.92 14.90
CA GLY A 214 42.06 32.25 16.19
C GLY A 214 41.38 31.73 17.48
N CYS A 215 40.19 31.11 17.42
CA CYS A 215 39.50 30.63 18.63
C CYS A 215 39.38 29.09 18.67
N GLN A 216 39.94 28.45 19.70
CA GLN A 216 39.91 27.00 19.96
C GLN A 216 38.54 26.45 20.44
N HIS A 217 37.44 27.19 20.27
CA HIS A 217 36.12 26.74 20.72
C HIS A 217 35.09 26.84 19.59
N VAL A 218 34.71 25.69 19.05
CA VAL A 218 33.62 25.55 18.08
C VAL A 218 32.29 25.60 18.83
N LYS A 219 31.49 26.66 18.61
CA LYS A 219 30.10 26.71 19.09
C LYS A 219 29.15 26.27 17.98
N VAL A 220 28.46 25.16 18.21
CA VAL A 220 27.41 24.63 17.35
C VAL A 220 26.07 25.17 17.85
N TYR A 221 25.32 25.86 17.00
CA TYR A 221 23.97 26.32 17.30
C TYR A 221 22.96 25.47 16.53
N VAL A 222 21.95 24.96 17.25
CA VAL A 222 20.80 24.26 16.66
C VAL A 222 19.65 25.26 16.63
N LEU A 223 19.23 25.68 15.44
CA LEU A 223 18.01 26.47 15.28
C LEU A 223 16.82 25.52 15.18
N GLN A 224 15.97 25.55 16.19
CA GLN A 224 14.69 24.86 16.19
C GLN A 224 13.65 25.81 15.58
N ASP A 225 12.97 25.32 14.54
CA ASP A 225 11.83 25.90 13.83
C ASP A 225 12.10 26.93 12.72
N SER A 226 11.87 26.47 11.48
CA SER A 226 11.88 27.25 10.24
C SER A 226 10.73 28.27 10.12
N SER A 227 9.82 28.38 11.09
CA SER A 227 8.74 29.37 11.08
C SER A 227 9.13 30.73 11.69
N LEU A 228 10.20 30.81 12.49
CA LEU A 228 10.69 32.08 13.06
C LEU A 228 11.83 32.74 12.28
N ALA A 229 12.45 32.05 11.32
CA ALA A 229 13.62 32.57 10.58
C ALA A 229 13.31 33.80 9.70
N THR A 230 12.06 33.99 9.31
CA THR A 230 11.62 35.15 8.52
C THR A 230 11.37 36.40 9.37
N ALA A 231 11.24 36.26 10.70
CA ALA A 231 10.97 37.39 11.59
C ALA A 231 12.25 38.01 12.16
N THR A 232 13.30 37.20 12.37
CA THR A 232 14.57 37.63 12.96
C THR A 232 15.51 38.36 11.99
N THR A 233 15.34 38.18 10.68
CA THR A 233 16.10 38.92 9.67
C THR A 233 15.72 40.40 9.58
N ASN A 234 14.52 40.78 10.03
CA ASN A 234 14.07 42.18 10.04
C ASN A 234 14.41 42.96 11.34
N LEU A 235 14.79 42.30 12.44
CA LEU A 235 15.18 42.97 13.69
C LEU A 235 16.69 43.24 13.82
N LEU A 236 17.53 42.54 13.04
CA LEU A 236 19.00 42.64 13.12
C LEU A 236 19.60 43.84 12.36
N LEU A 237 18.77 44.71 11.78
CA LEU A 237 19.23 45.93 11.09
C LEU A 237 18.94 47.24 11.84
N THR A 238 18.38 47.19 13.06
CA THR A 238 17.96 48.42 13.77
C THR A 238 18.52 48.67 15.16
N GLU A 239 19.27 47.74 15.77
CA GLU A 239 19.79 47.96 17.13
C GLU A 239 21.31 47.78 17.19
N GLU A 240 22.00 48.71 16.53
CA GLU A 240 23.39 49.04 16.81
C GLU A 240 23.42 50.20 17.82
N SER A 241 22.95 49.98 19.05
CA SER A 241 23.24 50.90 20.16
C SER A 241 22.82 50.35 21.52
N GLN A 242 23.78 50.35 22.45
CA GLN A 242 23.64 50.35 23.91
C GLN A 242 23.53 49.00 24.65
N SER A 243 24.70 48.55 25.11
CA SER A 243 25.06 48.26 26.52
C SER A 243 24.05 47.69 27.52
N GLU A 244 24.55 46.65 28.20
CA GLU A 244 24.34 46.22 29.60
C GLU A 244 23.08 45.43 30.01
N MET A 245 23.34 44.46 30.92
CA MET A 245 22.44 43.58 31.69
C MET A 245 21.85 42.37 30.93
N THR A 246 21.86 41.12 31.39
CA THR A 246 22.21 40.43 32.65
C THR A 246 22.39 38.93 32.37
N CYS A 247 23.28 38.26 33.10
CA CYS A 247 23.71 36.86 32.91
C CYS A 247 22.71 35.74 33.30
N ASP A 248 21.44 36.02 33.59
CA ASP A 248 20.55 35.00 34.23
C ASP A 248 19.60 34.23 33.30
N VAL A 249 19.51 34.59 32.01
CA VAL A 249 18.52 33.95 31.11
C VAL A 249 19.08 32.76 30.32
N MET A 250 20.41 32.58 30.29
CA MET A 250 21.05 31.48 29.53
C MET A 250 21.09 30.13 30.26
N CYS A 251 20.79 30.08 31.57
CA CYS A 251 20.94 28.84 32.33
C CYS A 251 19.73 27.89 32.23
N VAL A 252 18.52 28.41 31.95
CA VAL A 252 17.30 27.59 31.95
C VAL A 252 17.09 26.81 30.64
N MET A 253 17.58 27.30 29.50
CA MET A 253 17.46 26.58 28.22
C MET A 253 18.43 25.40 28.07
N CYS A 254 19.50 25.33 28.88
CA CYS A 254 20.49 24.27 28.76
C CYS A 254 20.02 22.93 29.39
N VAL A 255 19.07 22.98 30.33
CA VAL A 255 18.64 21.79 31.08
C VAL A 255 17.64 20.91 30.31
N MET A 256 16.84 21.47 29.38
CA MET A 256 15.90 20.65 28.58
C MET A 256 16.57 19.91 27.41
N CYS A 257 17.77 20.32 26.98
CA CYS A 257 18.43 19.71 25.81
C CYS A 257 19.08 18.35 26.13
N VAL A 258 19.48 18.12 27.39
CA VAL A 258 20.17 16.88 27.79
C VAL A 258 19.21 15.68 27.91
N MET A 259 17.91 15.90 28.18
CA MET A 259 16.96 14.79 28.32
C MET A 259 16.44 14.22 26.98
N CYS A 260 16.44 14.99 25.89
CA CYS A 260 15.94 14.50 24.60
C CYS A 260 16.98 13.64 23.84
N HIS A 261 18.27 13.84 24.10
CA HIS A 261 19.34 13.09 23.40
C HIS A 261 19.56 11.66 23.94
N HIS A 262 19.04 11.34 25.13
CA HIS A 262 19.18 9.99 25.70
C HIS A 262 18.17 8.99 25.11
N SER A 263 16.99 9.44 24.69
CA SER A 263 15.91 8.56 24.22
C SER A 263 16.13 8.03 22.79
N SER A 264 16.78 8.80 21.91
CA SER A 264 17.09 8.34 20.54
C SER A 264 18.38 7.53 20.41
N CYS A 265 19.29 7.61 21.39
CA CYS A 265 20.54 6.84 21.37
C CYS A 265 20.37 5.41 21.93
N SER A 266 19.34 5.17 22.75
CA SER A 266 19.08 3.84 23.34
C SER A 266 18.58 2.82 22.31
N GLN A 267 17.88 3.23 21.25
CA GLN A 267 17.36 2.31 20.23
C GLN A 267 18.40 1.81 19.21
N LYS A 268 19.53 2.51 19.02
CA LYS A 268 20.59 2.07 18.07
C LYS A 268 21.62 1.11 18.66
N LYS A 269 21.65 0.90 19.98
CA LYS A 269 22.53 -0.10 20.62
C LYS A 269 21.95 -1.51 20.67
N ALA A 270 20.68 -1.71 20.31
CA ALA A 270 20.04 -3.02 20.31
C ALA A 270 20.17 -3.79 18.98
N SER A 271 20.77 -3.20 17.93
CA SER A 271 20.92 -3.83 16.59
C SER A 271 22.36 -4.18 16.23
N LEU A 272 23.31 -4.05 17.17
CA LEU A 272 24.72 -4.40 17.01
C LEU A 272 25.18 -5.20 18.24
N ARG A 273 24.49 -6.31 18.50
CA ARG A 273 24.97 -7.49 19.25
C ARG A 273 24.25 -8.73 18.73
#